data_AF-A0A0T2N4X9-F1
#
_entry.id   AF-A0A0T2N4X9-F1
#
_cell.length_a   1.000
_cell.length_b   1.000
_cell.length_c   1.000
_cell.angle_alpha   90.00
_cell.angle_beta   90.00
_cell.angle_gamma   90.00
#
_symmetry.space_group_name_H-M   'P 1'
#
loop_
_entity.id
_entity.type
_entity.pdbx_description
1 polymer ?
#
loop_
_entity_poly.entity_id
_entity_poly.type
_entity_poly.pdbx_seq_one_letter_code
_entity_poly.pdbx_strand_id
1 'polypeptide(L)'
;MWRSESRLVLRRWVEYMANGGLRLWIGAGVMLAGMAGVGAQEPFVPDPDRVLDPIEGNWQTLELSQITITLCPDGFCGTLSKIVVPREGLTEAEYAAALAMPPESYTDMRNPDPTLRSRPMLGLQLLTLLPGTKPAIYDGEIYNPEDGNTYSGYVEMLGPDLIRLNGCVLYNIICQGQEWVRVVPEAVVAE
;
A
#
# COMPACT_ATOMS: atom_id res chain seq x y z
N MET A 1 -19.37 -1.82 6.15
CA MET A 1 -19.63 -2.16 4.73
C MET A 1 -18.48 -2.96 4.09
N TRP A 2 -17.61 -3.61 4.88
CA TRP A 2 -16.52 -4.51 4.44
C TRP A 2 -16.76 -5.95 4.93
N ARG A 3 -18.02 -6.45 4.93
CA ARG A 3 -18.34 -7.79 5.46
C ARG A 3 -19.34 -8.64 4.67
N SER A 4 -19.93 -8.16 3.57
CA SER A 4 -21.05 -8.89 2.93
C SER A 4 -20.93 -9.25 1.45
N GLU A 5 -19.94 -8.77 0.70
CA GLU A 5 -19.90 -8.99 -0.77
C GLU A 5 -19.01 -10.16 -1.23
N SER A 6 -18.25 -10.79 -0.32
CA SER A 6 -17.27 -11.83 -0.64
C SER A 6 -17.87 -13.14 -1.19
N ARG A 7 -19.17 -13.37 -0.99
CA ARG A 7 -19.81 -14.68 -1.29
C ARG A 7 -20.24 -14.86 -2.75
N LEU A 8 -20.42 -13.76 -3.49
CA LEU A 8 -20.83 -13.81 -4.91
C LEU A 8 -19.62 -13.86 -5.88
N VAL A 9 -18.45 -13.39 -5.44
CA VAL A 9 -17.25 -13.23 -6.26
C VAL A 9 -16.57 -14.58 -6.57
N LEU A 10 -16.54 -15.51 -5.61
CA LEU A 10 -15.95 -16.85 -5.78
C LEU A 10 -16.69 -17.70 -6.83
N ARG A 11 -18.02 -17.57 -6.93
CA ARG A 11 -18.82 -18.29 -7.96
C ARG A 11 -18.50 -17.85 -9.38
N ARG A 12 -18.22 -16.55 -9.57
CA ARG A 12 -17.94 -15.97 -10.89
C ARG A 12 -16.52 -16.26 -11.38
N TRP A 13 -15.60 -16.55 -10.44
CA TRP A 13 -14.21 -16.89 -10.72
C TRP A 13 -14.06 -18.24 -11.45
N VAL A 14 -14.89 -19.23 -11.11
CA VAL A 14 -14.89 -20.56 -11.74
C VAL A 14 -15.40 -20.51 -13.19
N GLU A 15 -16.34 -19.62 -13.50
CA GLU A 15 -16.94 -19.50 -14.84
C GLU A 15 -16.06 -18.75 -15.85
N TYR A 16 -15.20 -17.83 -15.39
CA TYR A 16 -14.32 -17.03 -16.25
C TYR A 16 -13.10 -17.81 -16.74
N MET A 17 -12.54 -18.71 -15.90
CA MET A 17 -11.43 -19.59 -16.28
C MET A 17 -11.84 -20.66 -17.32
N ALA A 18 -13.14 -20.97 -17.42
CA ALA A 18 -13.66 -21.97 -18.36
C ALA A 18 -13.83 -21.46 -19.80
N ASN A 19 -13.90 -20.14 -20.03
CA ASN A 19 -14.38 -19.57 -21.29
C ASN A 19 -13.34 -18.67 -21.99
N GLY A 20 -12.09 -19.15 -22.11
CA GLY A 20 -10.97 -18.46 -22.76
C GLY A 20 -11.39 -17.52 -23.91
N GLY A 21 -11.05 -16.24 -23.77
CA GLY A 21 -11.54 -15.19 -24.68
C GLY A 21 -10.50 -14.11 -24.95
N LEU A 22 -9.52 -14.44 -25.78
CA LEU A 22 -8.58 -13.53 -26.44
C LEU A 22 -9.31 -12.69 -27.51
N ARG A 23 -8.93 -11.41 -27.72
CA ARG A 23 -8.83 -10.82 -29.09
C ARG A 23 -8.13 -9.45 -29.14
N LEU A 24 -7.17 -9.40 -30.06
CA LEU A 24 -6.36 -8.28 -30.56
C LEU A 24 -7.19 -7.09 -31.08
N TRP A 25 -6.60 -5.88 -31.02
CA TRP A 25 -6.60 -4.93 -32.14
C TRP A 25 -5.29 -4.15 -32.26
N ILE A 26 -4.80 -4.09 -33.50
CA ILE A 26 -3.63 -3.36 -34.00
C ILE A 26 -4.07 -1.94 -34.38
N GLY A 27 -3.29 -0.92 -34.02
CA GLY A 27 -3.47 0.44 -34.49
C GLY A 27 -2.17 1.24 -34.41
N ALA A 28 -1.47 1.34 -35.53
CA ALA A 28 -0.22 2.09 -35.69
C ALA A 28 -0.48 3.60 -35.81
N GLY A 29 0.32 4.40 -35.11
CA GLY A 29 0.40 5.85 -35.27
C GLY A 29 1.75 6.36 -34.77
N VAL A 30 2.71 6.47 -35.68
CA VAL A 30 4.04 7.05 -35.40
C VAL A 30 3.94 8.57 -35.51
N MET A 31 4.26 9.27 -34.43
CA MET A 31 4.57 10.71 -34.44
C MET A 31 5.98 10.89 -33.85
N LEU A 32 6.92 11.32 -34.69
CA LEU A 32 8.25 11.76 -34.29
C LEU A 32 8.25 13.28 -34.11
N ALA A 33 8.52 13.77 -32.90
CA ALA A 33 9.16 15.08 -32.68
C ALA A 33 9.61 15.24 -31.23
N GLY A 34 10.92 15.50 -31.04
CA GLY A 34 11.47 16.15 -29.84
C GLY A 34 12.03 15.22 -28.77
N MET A 35 13.27 14.74 -28.94
CA MET A 35 14.05 14.24 -27.80
C MET A 35 14.53 15.44 -26.97
N ALA A 36 13.67 15.92 -26.06
CA ALA A 36 14.18 16.65 -24.91
C ALA A 36 15.03 15.67 -24.11
N GLY A 37 16.30 16.00 -23.90
CA GLY A 37 17.23 15.15 -23.16
C GLY A 37 16.64 14.80 -21.80
N VAL A 38 16.41 13.51 -21.57
CA VAL A 38 16.06 12.99 -20.25
C VAL A 38 17.33 13.14 -19.42
N GLY A 39 17.47 14.27 -18.71
CA GLY A 39 18.45 14.37 -17.65
C GLY A 39 18.14 13.27 -16.65
N ALA A 40 19.08 12.36 -16.43
CA ALA A 40 18.95 11.36 -15.37
C ALA A 40 18.78 12.13 -14.05
N GLN A 41 17.59 12.07 -13.47
CA GLN A 41 17.34 12.65 -12.16
C GLN A 41 18.14 11.83 -11.15
N GLU A 42 19.08 12.47 -10.45
CA GLU A 42 19.87 11.80 -9.42
C GLU A 42 18.93 11.19 -8.37
N PRO A 43 19.25 10.00 -7.84
CA PRO A 43 18.42 9.37 -6.83
C PRO A 43 18.31 10.28 -5.61
N PHE A 44 17.09 10.47 -5.12
CA PHE A 44 16.87 11.18 -3.88
C PHE A 44 17.49 10.38 -2.72
N VAL A 45 18.49 10.97 -2.06
CA VAL A 45 19.13 10.43 -0.87
C VAL A 45 18.99 11.46 0.24
N PRO A 46 18.18 11.19 1.29
CA PRO A 46 18.13 12.07 2.45
C PRO A 46 19.50 12.23 3.09
N ASP A 47 19.77 13.42 3.65
CA ASP A 47 20.96 13.65 4.47
C ASP A 47 21.03 12.60 5.61
N PRO A 48 22.11 11.82 5.72
CA PRO A 48 22.24 10.79 6.75
C PRO A 48 22.32 11.37 8.17
N ASP A 49 22.71 12.63 8.35
CA ASP A 49 22.88 13.27 9.65
C ASP A 49 21.64 14.06 10.11
N ARG A 50 20.55 14.01 9.32
CA ARG A 50 19.31 14.70 9.69
C ARG A 50 18.66 14.06 10.91
N VAL A 51 17.94 14.88 11.66
CA VAL A 51 17.02 14.40 12.69
C VAL A 51 15.82 13.75 11.99
N LEU A 52 15.53 12.49 12.35
CA LEU A 52 14.35 11.79 11.84
C LEU A 52 13.07 12.43 12.37
N ASP A 53 12.09 12.55 11.49
CA ASP A 53 10.76 12.99 11.88
C ASP A 53 10.06 11.88 12.70
N PRO A 54 9.26 12.22 13.73
CA PRO A 54 8.57 11.22 14.56
C PRO A 54 7.75 10.18 13.79
N ILE A 55 7.20 10.53 12.61
CA ILE A 55 6.42 9.58 11.80
C ILE A 55 7.29 8.51 11.14
N GLU A 56 8.59 8.75 10.98
CA GLU A 56 9.48 7.82 10.30
C GLU A 56 9.72 6.56 11.13
N GLY A 57 9.84 5.42 10.44
CA GLY A 57 10.11 4.13 11.06
C GLY A 57 9.20 3.01 10.55
N ASN A 58 9.29 1.86 11.23
CA ASN A 58 8.49 0.68 10.94
C ASN A 58 7.25 0.66 11.82
N TRP A 59 6.09 0.51 11.20
CA TRP A 59 4.78 0.52 11.85
C TRP A 59 4.04 -0.78 11.55
N GLN A 60 3.44 -1.37 12.57
CA GLN A 60 2.69 -2.60 12.46
C GLN A 60 1.20 -2.34 12.62
N THR A 61 0.41 -2.85 11.67
CA THR A 61 -1.05 -2.78 11.72
C THR A 61 -1.60 -3.75 12.76
N LEU A 62 -2.89 -3.64 13.08
CA LEU A 62 -3.57 -4.60 13.96
C LEU A 62 -3.55 -6.04 13.39
N GLU A 63 -3.46 -6.16 12.07
CA GLU A 63 -3.37 -7.44 11.35
C GLU A 63 -1.92 -7.89 11.13
N LEU A 64 -0.97 -7.25 11.81
CA LEU A 64 0.45 -7.62 11.89
C LEU A 64 1.26 -7.41 10.59
N SER A 65 0.64 -6.89 9.53
CA SER A 65 1.36 -6.36 8.37
C SER A 65 2.18 -5.14 8.79
N GLN A 66 3.30 -4.89 8.12
CA GLN A 66 4.20 -3.78 8.46
C GLN A 66 4.36 -2.80 7.30
N ILE A 67 4.37 -1.52 7.63
CA ILE A 67 4.59 -0.40 6.73
C ILE A 67 5.82 0.35 7.22
N THR A 68 6.76 0.62 6.32
CA THR A 68 7.91 1.45 6.60
C THR A 68 7.65 2.86 6.05
N ILE A 69 7.64 3.86 6.93
CA ILE A 69 7.48 5.27 6.57
C ILE A 69 8.84 5.95 6.59
N THR A 70 9.19 6.61 5.49
CA THR A 70 10.47 7.31 5.32
C THR A 70 10.29 8.62 4.55
N LEU A 71 11.22 9.57 4.71
CA LEU A 71 11.30 10.75 3.85
C LEU A 71 11.53 10.37 2.37
N CYS A 72 10.74 10.95 1.46
CA CYS A 72 10.78 10.80 0.01
C CYS A 72 10.59 12.17 -0.69
N PRO A 73 10.73 12.28 -2.02
CA PRO A 73 10.56 13.56 -2.74
C PRO A 73 9.20 14.23 -2.52
N ASP A 74 8.15 13.44 -2.27
CA ASP A 74 6.77 13.91 -2.08
C ASP A 74 6.40 14.13 -0.61
N GLY A 75 7.36 14.12 0.31
CA GLY A 75 7.15 14.22 1.75
C GLY A 75 7.54 12.94 2.47
N PHE A 76 6.59 12.24 3.08
CA PHE A 76 6.81 10.94 3.70
C PHE A 76 6.05 9.85 2.94
N CYS A 77 6.77 8.81 2.54
CA CYS A 77 6.20 7.69 1.80
C CYS A 77 6.15 6.45 2.70
N GLY A 78 4.98 5.82 2.76
CA GLY A 78 4.77 4.55 3.47
C GLY A 78 4.77 3.40 2.48
N THR A 79 5.64 2.41 2.69
CA THR A 79 5.78 1.23 1.82
C THR A 79 5.47 -0.06 2.58
N LEU A 80 4.78 -1.01 1.94
CA LEU A 80 4.44 -2.29 2.56
C LEU A 80 5.70 -3.16 2.70
N SER A 81 6.21 -3.30 3.92
CA SER A 81 7.46 -4.03 4.22
C SER A 81 7.26 -5.43 4.76
N LYS A 82 6.06 -5.77 5.23
CA LYS A 82 5.67 -7.15 5.60
C LYS A 82 4.21 -7.39 5.29
N ILE A 83 3.93 -8.49 4.59
CA ILE A 83 2.57 -8.95 4.28
C ILE A 83 2.16 -9.99 5.32
N VAL A 84 1.03 -9.78 5.96
CA VAL A 84 0.34 -10.78 6.76
C VAL A 84 -1.09 -10.89 6.26
N VAL A 85 -1.52 -12.10 5.92
CA VAL A 85 -2.90 -12.37 5.52
C VAL A 85 -3.74 -12.59 6.78
N PRO A 86 -4.79 -11.79 7.03
CA PRO A 86 -5.64 -11.99 8.19
C PRO A 86 -6.42 -13.31 8.07
N ARG A 87 -6.63 -13.99 9.21
CA ARG A 87 -7.44 -15.21 9.26
C ARG A 87 -8.93 -14.92 9.07
N GLU A 88 -9.39 -13.74 9.48
CA GLU A 88 -10.82 -13.41 9.44
C GLU A 88 -11.35 -13.43 8.00
N GLY A 89 -12.46 -14.14 7.78
CA GLY A 89 -13.12 -14.21 6.48
C GLY A 89 -12.64 -15.30 5.53
N LEU A 90 -11.65 -16.11 5.93
CA LEU A 90 -11.17 -17.26 5.17
C LEU A 90 -11.59 -18.60 5.81
N THR A 91 -11.83 -19.60 4.98
CA THR A 91 -11.87 -21.00 5.42
C THR A 91 -10.47 -21.48 5.78
N GLU A 92 -10.37 -22.58 6.55
CA GLU A 92 -9.08 -23.17 6.89
C GLU A 92 -8.25 -23.54 5.64
N ALA A 93 -8.90 -24.04 4.58
CA ALA A 93 -8.23 -24.38 3.34
C ALA A 93 -7.69 -23.14 2.60
N GLU A 94 -8.46 -22.05 2.56
CA GLU A 94 -8.03 -20.79 1.95
C GLU A 94 -6.90 -20.14 2.75
N TYR A 95 -6.98 -20.14 4.08
CA TYR A 95 -5.92 -19.61 4.93
C TYR A 95 -4.64 -20.43 4.83
N ALA A 96 -4.74 -21.76 4.82
CA ALA A 96 -3.58 -22.63 4.61
C ALA A 96 -2.94 -22.43 3.23
N ALA A 97 -3.74 -22.26 2.18
CA ALA A 97 -3.25 -21.94 0.85
C ALA A 97 -2.52 -20.59 0.82
N ALA A 98 -3.07 -19.57 1.50
CA ALA A 98 -2.43 -18.27 1.60
C ALA A 98 -1.08 -18.34 2.35
N LEU A 99 -1.01 -19.08 3.47
CA LEU A 99 0.26 -19.26 4.19
C LEU A 99 1.33 -20.03 3.40
N ALA A 100 0.92 -20.88 2.46
CA ALA A 100 1.83 -21.60 1.58
C ALA A 100 2.33 -20.75 0.40
N MET A 101 1.74 -19.58 0.16
CA MET A 101 2.16 -18.66 -0.89
C MET A 101 3.35 -17.82 -0.43
N PRO A 102 4.45 -17.76 -1.21
CA PRO A 102 5.58 -16.91 -0.88
C PRO A 102 5.20 -15.42 -1.03
N PRO A 103 5.73 -14.49 -0.20
CA PRO A 103 5.37 -13.07 -0.25
C PRO A 103 5.49 -12.41 -1.63
N GLU A 104 6.41 -12.90 -2.47
CA GLU A 104 6.67 -12.40 -3.82
C GLU A 104 5.54 -12.75 -4.81
N SER A 105 4.65 -13.67 -4.45
CA SER A 105 3.50 -14.05 -5.29
C SER A 105 2.31 -13.10 -5.16
N TYR A 106 2.30 -12.21 -4.16
CA TYR A 106 1.27 -11.20 -4.02
C TYR A 106 1.56 -10.01 -4.95
N THR A 107 0.61 -9.69 -5.82
CA THR A 107 0.70 -8.60 -6.79
C THR A 107 -0.52 -7.68 -6.68
N ASP A 108 -0.39 -6.45 -7.19
CA ASP A 108 -1.43 -5.43 -7.17
C ASP A 108 -2.57 -5.69 -8.18
N MET A 109 -3.09 -6.91 -8.20
CA MET A 109 -3.97 -7.42 -9.26
C MET A 109 -5.29 -6.64 -9.41
N ARG A 110 -5.71 -5.88 -8.39
CA ARG A 110 -6.93 -5.06 -8.40
C ARG A 110 -6.71 -3.63 -8.90
N ASN A 111 -5.48 -3.25 -9.24
CA ASN A 111 -5.20 -1.93 -9.78
C ASN A 111 -6.08 -1.63 -11.01
N PRO A 112 -6.74 -0.46 -11.10
CA PRO A 112 -7.54 -0.09 -12.26
C PRO A 112 -6.71 -0.03 -13.54
N ASP A 113 -5.44 0.39 -13.46
CA ASP A 113 -4.49 0.34 -14.56
C ASP A 113 -3.95 -1.09 -14.75
N PRO A 114 -4.24 -1.75 -15.89
CA PRO A 114 -3.76 -3.11 -16.16
C PRO A 114 -2.24 -3.24 -16.16
N THR A 115 -1.50 -2.18 -16.45
CA THR A 115 -0.03 -2.20 -16.52
C THR A 115 0.61 -2.27 -15.13
N LEU A 116 -0.09 -1.82 -14.09
CA LEU A 116 0.36 -1.84 -12.71
C LEU A 116 0.03 -3.16 -11.99
N ARG A 117 -0.88 -3.98 -12.54
CA ARG A 117 -1.40 -5.19 -11.85
C ARG A 117 -0.36 -6.27 -11.54
N SER A 118 0.77 -6.25 -12.23
CA SER A 118 1.84 -7.24 -12.06
C SER A 118 2.92 -6.80 -11.07
N ARG A 119 2.86 -5.56 -10.55
CA ARG A 119 3.87 -5.08 -9.61
C ARG A 119 3.74 -5.83 -8.27
N PRO A 120 4.87 -6.15 -7.60
CA PRO A 120 4.84 -6.80 -6.30
C PRO A 120 4.11 -5.95 -5.26
N MET A 121 3.39 -6.61 -4.35
CA MET A 121 2.81 -5.97 -3.17
C MET A 121 3.88 -5.60 -2.14
N LEU A 122 4.91 -6.42 -1.99
CA LEU A 122 6.04 -6.10 -1.13
C LEU A 122 6.81 -4.92 -1.74
N GLY A 123 7.04 -3.87 -0.95
CA GLY A 123 7.64 -2.62 -1.39
C GLY A 123 6.68 -1.64 -2.07
N LEU A 124 5.40 -2.00 -2.20
CA LEU A 124 4.40 -1.13 -2.77
C LEU A 124 4.19 0.11 -1.89
N GLN A 125 4.26 1.31 -2.49
CA GLN A 125 3.92 2.56 -1.81
C GLN A 125 2.42 2.64 -1.59
N LEU A 126 2.02 2.70 -0.32
CA LEU A 126 0.63 2.81 0.12
C LEU A 126 0.29 4.22 0.60
N LEU A 127 1.26 4.95 1.15
CA LEU A 127 1.04 6.26 1.75
C LEU A 127 1.91 7.31 1.08
N THR A 128 1.34 8.49 0.88
CA THR A 128 2.06 9.74 0.59
C THR A 128 1.55 10.79 1.55
N LEU A 129 2.42 11.34 2.40
CA LEU A 129 2.05 12.18 3.53
C LEU A 129 2.90 13.46 3.57
N LEU A 130 2.29 14.56 4.00
CA LEU A 130 2.93 15.85 4.25
C LEU A 130 2.59 16.33 5.66
N PRO A 131 3.46 17.10 6.33
CA PRO A 131 3.10 17.76 7.58
C PRO A 131 1.81 18.56 7.42
N GLY A 132 0.83 18.27 8.26
CA GLY A 132 -0.47 18.91 8.23
C GLY A 132 -0.49 20.28 8.92
N THR A 133 -1.66 20.91 8.93
CA THR A 133 -1.85 22.23 9.58
C THR A 133 -1.90 22.16 11.10
N LYS A 134 -2.13 20.97 11.67
CA LYS A 134 -2.19 20.72 13.10
C LYS A 134 -0.90 20.01 13.55
N PRO A 135 -0.39 20.31 14.75
CA PRO A 135 0.74 19.57 15.31
C PRO A 135 0.43 18.07 15.33
N ALA A 136 1.44 17.25 15.06
CA ALA A 136 1.34 15.79 15.13
C ALA A 136 0.38 15.14 14.11
N ILE A 137 -0.08 15.89 13.11
CA ILE A 137 -0.91 15.40 12.02
C ILE A 137 -0.15 15.50 10.71
N TYR A 138 -0.26 14.47 9.88
CA TYR A 138 0.30 14.39 8.54
C TYR A 138 -0.84 14.12 7.57
N ASP A 139 -1.14 15.07 6.70
CA ASP A 139 -2.21 14.96 5.70
C ASP A 139 -1.68 14.28 4.44
N GLY A 140 -2.53 13.52 3.73
CA GLY A 140 -2.07 12.88 2.50
C GLY A 140 -3.06 11.93 1.83
N GLU A 141 -2.49 10.98 1.11
CA GLU A 141 -3.21 9.99 0.30
C GLU A 141 -2.84 8.56 0.69
N ILE A 142 -3.81 7.66 0.55
CA ILE A 142 -3.73 6.25 0.93
C ILE A 142 -4.19 5.41 -0.27
N TYR A 143 -3.27 4.70 -0.91
CA TYR A 143 -3.60 3.68 -1.91
C TYR A 143 -4.02 2.38 -1.21
N ASN A 144 -5.21 1.87 -1.55
CA ASN A 144 -5.71 0.59 -1.08
C ASN A 144 -5.62 -0.48 -2.18
N PRO A 145 -4.63 -1.39 -2.14
CA PRO A 145 -4.51 -2.46 -3.14
C PRO A 145 -5.65 -3.49 -3.06
N GLU A 146 -6.44 -3.51 -1.98
CA GLU A 146 -7.61 -4.38 -1.89
C GLU A 146 -8.77 -3.93 -2.76
N ASP A 147 -8.84 -2.67 -3.18
CA ASP A 147 -9.90 -2.18 -4.07
C ASP A 147 -9.38 -1.39 -5.28
N GLY A 148 -8.08 -1.10 -5.31
CA GLY A 148 -7.40 -0.39 -6.38
C GLY A 148 -7.58 1.13 -6.35
N ASN A 149 -8.18 1.70 -5.30
CA ASN A 149 -8.44 3.13 -5.21
C ASN A 149 -7.45 3.85 -4.29
N THR A 150 -7.31 5.15 -4.54
CA THR A 150 -6.60 6.07 -3.65
C THR A 150 -7.60 6.95 -2.91
N TYR A 151 -7.40 7.10 -1.61
CA TYR A 151 -8.26 7.87 -0.71
C TYR A 151 -7.48 9.01 -0.09
N SER A 152 -8.14 10.14 0.16
CA SER A 152 -7.60 11.14 1.06
C SER A 152 -7.60 10.62 2.49
N GLY A 153 -6.63 11.06 3.28
CA GLY A 153 -6.51 10.65 4.67
C GLY A 153 -5.49 11.46 5.43
N TYR A 154 -5.24 11.04 6.66
CA TYR A 154 -4.20 11.61 7.50
C TYR A 154 -3.69 10.59 8.52
N VAL A 155 -2.47 10.79 8.98
CA VAL A 155 -1.88 10.08 10.12
C VAL A 155 -1.81 11.04 11.30
N GLU A 156 -2.29 10.59 12.46
CA GLU A 156 -2.17 11.30 13.73
C GLU A 156 -1.16 10.55 14.63
N MET A 157 -0.16 11.26 15.16
CA MET A 157 0.73 10.71 16.19
C MET A 157 0.02 10.77 17.53
N LEU A 158 -0.34 9.61 18.07
CA LEU A 158 -0.94 9.47 19.41
C LEU A 158 0.13 9.34 20.51
N GLY A 159 1.37 9.06 20.12
CA GLY A 159 2.54 8.97 20.98
C GLY A 159 3.80 8.62 20.15
N PRO A 160 4.96 8.42 20.79
CA PRO A 160 6.18 8.05 20.08
C PRO A 160 6.06 6.70 19.34
N ASP A 161 5.26 5.78 19.88
CA ASP A 161 5.14 4.40 19.39
C ASP A 161 3.72 4.00 18.96
N LEU A 162 2.83 4.98 18.81
CA LEU A 162 1.43 4.76 18.42
C LEU A 162 0.97 5.84 17.46
N ILE A 163 0.46 5.42 16.31
CA ILE A 163 -0.17 6.30 15.33
C ILE A 163 -1.58 5.82 15.01
N ARG A 164 -2.41 6.73 14.50
CA ARG A 164 -3.71 6.41 13.91
C ARG A 164 -3.76 6.88 12.46
N LEU A 165 -3.85 5.93 11.54
CA LEU A 165 -4.16 6.20 10.14
C LEU A 165 -5.67 6.38 9.99
N ASN A 166 -6.11 7.45 9.35
CA ASN A 166 -7.52 7.69 9.03
C ASN A 166 -7.68 7.83 7.52
N GLY A 167 -8.42 6.92 6.89
CA GLY A 167 -8.83 7.02 5.50
C GLY A 167 -10.24 7.58 5.39
N CYS A 168 -10.46 8.54 4.50
CA CYS A 168 -11.73 9.22 4.35
C CYS A 168 -12.35 9.01 2.98
N VAL A 169 -13.68 8.85 2.95
CA VAL A 169 -14.50 8.77 1.74
C VAL A 169 -15.55 9.88 1.72
N LEU A 170 -16.08 10.20 0.54
CA LEU A 170 -17.09 11.26 0.30
C LEU A 170 -16.63 12.66 0.76
N TYR A 171 -15.69 13.28 0.03
CA TYR A 171 -15.19 14.65 0.35
C TYR A 171 -14.76 14.83 1.81
N ASN A 172 -14.04 13.86 2.38
CA ASN A 172 -13.56 13.85 3.77
C ASN A 172 -14.65 13.78 4.85
N ILE A 173 -15.88 13.40 4.53
CA ILE A 173 -16.99 13.38 5.50
C ILE A 173 -16.98 12.08 6.35
N ILE A 174 -16.66 10.94 5.74
CA ILE A 174 -16.68 9.64 6.43
C ILE A 174 -15.25 9.13 6.53
N CYS A 175 -14.65 9.23 7.71
CA CYS A 175 -13.31 8.72 7.99
C CYS A 175 -13.37 7.45 8.85
N GLN A 176 -12.56 6.46 8.52
CA GLN A 176 -12.35 5.26 9.31
C GLN A 176 -10.88 5.16 9.70
N GLY A 177 -10.62 4.85 10.97
CA GLY A 177 -9.29 4.85 11.55
C GLY A 177 -8.78 3.45 11.90
N GLN A 178 -7.49 3.23 11.77
CA GLN A 178 -6.77 2.08 12.32
C GLN A 178 -5.56 2.56 13.12
N GLU A 179 -5.32 1.95 14.28
CA GLU A 179 -4.14 2.23 15.10
C GLU A 179 -3.01 1.28 14.74
N TRP A 180 -1.81 1.84 14.55
CA TRP A 180 -0.59 1.10 14.28
C TRP A 180 0.43 1.35 15.37
N VAL A 181 1.16 0.29 15.73
CA VAL A 181 2.19 0.33 16.76
C VAL A 181 3.57 0.34 16.14
N ARG A 182 4.53 1.04 16.74
CA ARG A 182 5.90 1.04 16.24
C ARG A 182 6.53 -0.34 16.44
N VAL A 183 7.20 -0.83 15.41
CA VAL A 183 8.05 -2.01 15.50
C VAL A 183 9.41 -1.56 15.98
N VAL A 184 9.70 -1.84 17.25
CA VAL A 184 11.06 -1.75 17.78
C VAL A 184 11.78 -3.02 17.35
N PRO A 185 12.89 -2.95 16.60
CA PRO A 185 13.69 -4.13 16.31
C PRO A 185 14.01 -4.84 17.63
N GLU A 186 13.77 -6.15 17.72
CA GLU A 186 14.25 -6.92 18.87
C GLU A 186 15.74 -6.61 19.02
N ALA A 187 16.14 -6.14 20.20
CA ALA A 187 17.55 -5.96 20.50
C ALA A 187 18.21 -7.30 20.25
N VAL A 188 19.08 -7.37 19.25
CA VAL A 188 19.84 -8.58 18.95
C VAL A 188 20.65 -8.88 20.20
N VAL A 189 20.20 -9.85 21.00
CA VAL A 189 20.99 -10.38 22.10
C VAL A 189 22.10 -11.15 21.43
N ALA A 190 23.27 -10.51 21.31
CA ALA A 190 24.47 -11.18 20.86
C ALA A 190 24.80 -12.29 21.86
N GLU A 191 24.60 -13.55 21.47
CA GLU A 191 25.15 -14.73 22.15
C GLU A 191 26.60 -14.98 21.73
#